data_AF-A0A3M0Y8P9-F1
#
_entry.id   AF-A0A3M0Y8P9-F1
#
_cell.length_a   1.000
_cell.length_b   1.000
_cell.length_c   1.000
_cell.angle_alpha   90.00
_cell.angle_beta   90.00
_cell.angle_gamma   90.00
#
_symmetry.space_group_name_H-M   'P 1'
#
loop_
_entity.id
_entity.type
_entity.pdbx_description
1 polymer ?
#
loop_
_entity_poly.entity_id
_entity_poly.type
_entity_poly.pdbx_seq_one_letter_code
_entity_poly.pdbx_strand_id
1 'polypeptide(L)'
;MEEIVEKVREKRELRGVKKEFVEKIVKKVGRELGLGNLEGLGEKQAKGIVKKARAELRKSVGMFELSERKRAKLLAGEDISSLLATHASTKERLGSYNEVKRMVYATKPKTILDIGCGLNPIA
;
A
#
# COMPACT_ATOMS: atom_id res chain seq x y z
N MET A 1 -4.33 18.50 13.45
CA MET A 1 -3.91 17.69 12.27
C MET A 1 -3.20 16.38 12.66
N GLU A 2 -2.19 16.41 13.52
CA GLU A 2 -1.39 15.22 13.88
C GLU A 2 -2.24 14.06 14.43
N GLU A 3 -3.20 14.35 15.32
CA GLU A 3 -4.14 13.35 15.85
C GLU A 3 -4.94 12.62 14.75
N ILE A 4 -5.34 13.33 13.68
CA ILE A 4 -6.09 12.74 12.56
C ILE A 4 -5.18 11.78 11.77
N VAL A 5 -3.92 12.16 11.56
CA VAL A 5 -2.94 11.35 10.84
C VAL A 5 -2.67 10.05 11.60
N GLU A 6 -2.45 10.14 12.91
CA GLU A 6 -2.24 8.95 13.75
C GLU A 6 -3.48 8.06 13.77
N LYS A 7 -4.69 8.64 13.93
CA LYS A 7 -5.94 7.89 13.80
C LYS A 7 -6.07 7.20 12.44
N VAL A 8 -5.64 7.79 11.33
CA VAL A 8 -5.65 7.11 10.03
C VAL A 8 -4.72 5.88 10.05
N ARG A 9 -3.50 6.04 10.58
CA ARG A 9 -2.43 5.02 10.62
C ARG A 9 -2.66 3.88 11.60
N GLU A 10 -3.52 4.04 12.61
CA GLU A 10 -3.91 2.96 13.54
C GLU A 10 -4.45 1.72 12.81
N LYS A 11 -5.08 1.92 11.64
CA LYS A 11 -5.64 0.83 10.85
C LYS A 11 -4.52 -0.05 10.32
N ARG A 12 -4.59 -1.36 10.60
CA ARG A 12 -3.54 -2.35 10.29
C ARG A 12 -2.97 -2.21 8.88
N GLU A 13 -3.82 -2.21 7.85
CA GLU A 13 -3.36 -2.14 6.45
C GLU A 13 -2.70 -0.80 6.05
N LEU A 14 -2.73 0.22 6.90
CA LEU A 14 -2.14 1.54 6.65
C LEU A 14 -0.93 1.84 7.53
N ARG A 15 -0.56 0.94 8.47
CA ARG A 15 0.55 1.17 9.42
C ARG A 15 1.90 1.37 8.73
N GLY A 16 2.11 0.67 7.62
CA GLY A 16 3.34 0.78 6.82
C GLY A 16 3.39 2.02 5.91
N VAL A 17 2.33 2.82 5.85
CA VAL A 17 2.31 4.02 5.00
C VAL A 17 3.10 5.14 5.67
N LYS A 18 4.02 5.76 4.91
CA LYS A 18 4.80 6.91 5.34
C LYS A 18 3.91 8.06 5.80
N LYS A 19 4.24 8.67 6.96
CA LYS A 19 3.43 9.71 7.61
C LYS A 19 3.16 10.88 6.67
N GLU A 20 4.17 11.31 5.91
CA GLU A 20 4.12 12.43 4.98
C GLU A 20 3.10 12.18 3.85
N PHE A 21 2.97 10.93 3.41
CA PHE A 21 1.96 10.56 2.42
C PHE A 21 0.55 10.58 3.02
N VAL A 22 0.39 10.07 4.25
CA VAL A 22 -0.89 10.15 4.96
C VAL A 22 -1.31 11.60 5.17
N GLU A 23 -0.40 12.48 5.58
CA GLU A 23 -0.63 13.92 5.72
C GLU A 23 -1.11 14.55 4.41
N LYS A 24 -0.46 14.23 3.28
CA LYS A 24 -0.87 14.70 1.95
C LYS A 24 -2.31 14.31 1.63
N ILE A 25 -2.71 13.06 1.93
CA ILE A 25 -4.07 12.57 1.70
C ILE A 25 -5.06 13.21 2.67
N VAL A 26 -4.73 13.35 3.94
CA VAL A 26 -5.58 14.02 4.94
C VAL A 26 -5.84 15.47 4.54
N LYS A 27 -4.81 16.22 4.11
CA LYS A 27 -4.95 17.59 3.59
C LYS A 27 -5.81 17.64 2.32
N LYS A 28 -5.62 16.71 1.38
CA LYS A 28 -6.46 16.58 0.17
C LYS A 28 -7.93 16.41 0.54
N VAL A 29 -8.22 15.46 1.43
CA VAL A 29 -9.58 15.16 1.89
C VAL A 29 -10.20 16.33 2.65
N GLY A 30 -9.43 17.03 3.49
CA GLY A 30 -9.87 18.24 4.19
C GLY A 30 -10.37 19.30 3.21
N ARG A 31 -9.56 19.61 2.18
CA ARG A 31 -9.94 20.57 1.12
C ARG A 31 -11.19 20.15 0.37
N GLU A 32 -11.32 18.87 0.00
CA GLU A 32 -12.51 18.34 -0.69
C GLU A 32 -13.79 18.45 0.16
N LEU A 33 -13.66 18.48 1.49
CA LEU A 33 -14.77 18.65 2.42
C LEU A 33 -15.00 20.13 2.80
N GLY A 34 -14.29 21.07 2.17
CA GLY A 34 -14.37 22.51 2.47
C GLY A 34 -13.72 22.90 3.80
N LEU A 35 -12.88 22.04 4.38
CA LEU A 35 -12.20 22.26 5.65
C LEU A 35 -10.77 22.75 5.38
N GLY A 36 -10.61 24.08 5.36
CA GLY A 36 -9.31 24.74 5.14
C GLY A 36 -8.36 24.62 6.34
N ASN A 37 -8.89 24.69 7.57
CA ASN A 37 -8.14 24.45 8.80
C ASN A 37 -8.52 23.07 9.39
N LEU A 38 -7.51 22.28 9.74
CA LEU A 38 -7.65 20.95 10.32
C LEU A 38 -7.36 20.92 11.84
N GLU A 39 -7.28 22.09 12.46
CA GLU A 39 -7.18 22.29 13.90
C GLU A 39 -8.55 22.64 14.49
N GLY A 40 -8.82 22.17 15.71
CA GLY A 40 -10.08 22.44 16.40
C GLY A 40 -11.35 21.86 15.75
N LEU A 41 -11.21 20.89 14.84
CA LEU A 41 -12.35 20.24 14.21
C LEU A 41 -13.23 19.52 15.25
N GLY A 42 -14.55 19.65 15.08
CA GLY A 42 -15.50 18.87 15.87
C GLY A 42 -15.33 17.37 15.61
N GLU A 43 -15.67 16.54 16.60
CA GLU A 43 -15.47 15.08 16.55
C GLU A 43 -16.05 14.44 15.28
N LYS A 44 -17.24 14.88 14.85
CA LYS A 44 -17.92 14.38 13.64
C LYS A 44 -17.13 14.69 12.36
N GLN A 45 -16.56 15.89 12.26
CA GLN A 45 -15.75 16.31 11.11
C GLN A 45 -14.43 15.53 11.07
N ALA A 46 -13.74 15.42 12.21
CA ALA A 46 -12.52 14.63 12.34
C ALA A 46 -12.75 13.16 11.94
N LYS A 47 -13.82 12.53 12.44
CA LYS A 47 -14.22 11.16 12.04
C LYS A 47 -14.49 11.05 10.54
N GLY A 48 -15.15 12.04 9.94
CA GLY A 48 -15.42 12.09 8.50
C GLY A 48 -14.13 12.08 7.66
N ILE A 49 -13.16 12.91 8.05
CA ILE A 49 -11.85 12.97 7.40
C ILE A 49 -11.12 11.63 7.54
N VAL A 50 -11.04 11.07 8.75
CA VAL A 50 -10.38 9.77 8.98
C VAL A 50 -11.00 8.68 8.09
N LYS A 51 -12.33 8.62 8.01
CA LYS A 51 -13.03 7.62 7.19
C LYS A 51 -12.70 7.79 5.70
N LYS A 52 -12.76 9.01 5.18
CA LYS A 52 -12.52 9.29 3.76
C LYS A 52 -11.04 9.15 3.38
N ALA A 53 -10.12 9.59 4.24
CA ALA A 53 -8.67 9.38 4.06
C ALA A 53 -8.30 7.90 4.06
N ARG A 54 -8.85 7.09 4.99
CA ARG A 54 -8.65 5.64 4.99
C ARG A 54 -9.19 4.99 3.70
N ALA A 55 -10.36 5.42 3.22
CA ALA A 55 -10.93 4.91 1.98
C ALA A 55 -10.05 5.23 0.76
N GLU A 56 -9.50 6.45 0.69
CA GLU A 56 -8.60 6.86 -0.38
C GLU A 56 -7.28 6.09 -0.35
N LEU A 57 -6.65 5.97 0.83
CA LEU A 57 -5.40 5.21 0.99
C LEU A 57 -5.57 3.73 0.66
N ARG A 58 -6.71 3.11 1.00
CA ARG A 58 -6.96 1.70 0.64
C ARG A 58 -6.88 1.43 -0.85
N LYS A 59 -7.31 2.36 -1.69
CA LYS A 59 -7.22 2.23 -3.16
C LYS A 59 -5.78 2.13 -3.64
N SER A 60 -4.83 2.71 -2.89
CA SER A 60 -3.42 2.79 -3.30
C SER A 60 -2.56 1.70 -2.69
N VAL A 61 -2.83 1.30 -1.44
CA VAL A 61 -1.94 0.37 -0.71
C VAL A 61 -2.65 -0.84 -0.12
N GLY A 62 -3.87 -0.68 0.39
CA GLY A 62 -4.56 -1.73 1.13
C GLY A 62 -5.19 -2.81 0.24
N MET A 63 -5.53 -2.49 -1.00
CA MET A 63 -6.25 -3.39 -1.91
C MET A 63 -5.44 -4.61 -2.34
N PHE A 64 -4.11 -4.48 -2.38
CA PHE A 64 -3.24 -5.51 -2.92
C PHE A 64 -2.77 -6.52 -1.86
N GLU A 65 -2.98 -6.23 -0.58
CA GLU A 65 -2.56 -7.04 0.56
C GLU A 65 -3.60 -8.13 0.90
N LEU A 66 -3.40 -9.36 0.40
CA LEU A 66 -4.35 -10.47 0.59
C LEU A 66 -4.12 -11.25 1.89
N SER A 67 -2.86 -11.48 2.30
CA SER A 67 -2.55 -12.27 3.51
C SER A 67 -1.14 -12.02 4.09
N GLU A 68 -0.95 -10.88 4.74
CA GLU A 68 0.33 -10.50 5.36
C GLU A 68 0.83 -11.51 6.43
N ARG A 69 -0.08 -12.04 7.27
CA ARG A 69 0.27 -12.87 8.44
C ARG A 69 1.02 -14.16 8.13
N LYS A 70 0.94 -14.66 6.90
CA LYS A 70 1.60 -15.91 6.48
C LYS A 70 2.98 -15.67 5.84
N ARG A 71 3.30 -14.44 5.44
CA ARG A 71 4.49 -14.12 4.62
C ARG A 71 5.79 -14.55 5.27
N ALA A 72 6.00 -14.26 6.55
CA ALA A 72 7.22 -14.63 7.25
C ALA A 72 7.44 -16.16 7.28
N LYS A 73 6.36 -16.94 7.47
CA LYS A 73 6.41 -18.40 7.46
C LYS A 73 6.67 -18.94 6.05
N LEU A 74 6.02 -18.38 5.04
CA LEU A 74 6.21 -18.77 3.63
C LEU A 74 7.64 -18.46 3.17
N LEU A 75 8.18 -17.30 3.56
CA LEU A 75 9.56 -16.92 3.27
C LEU A 75 10.56 -17.86 3.96
N ALA A 76 10.35 -18.18 5.24
CA ALA A 76 11.21 -19.10 5.98
C ALA A 76 11.15 -20.55 5.45
N GLY A 77 10.01 -20.95 4.89
CA GLY A 77 9.85 -22.24 4.23
C GLY A 77 10.21 -22.23 2.74
N GLU A 78 10.78 -21.14 2.23
CA GLU A 78 11.17 -20.95 0.83
C GLU A 78 10.05 -21.17 -0.21
N ASP A 79 8.78 -21.07 0.21
CA ASP A 79 7.61 -21.17 -0.68
C ASP A 79 7.31 -19.81 -1.33
N ILE A 80 8.18 -19.43 -2.28
CA ILE A 80 8.12 -18.15 -2.98
C ILE A 80 6.83 -17.99 -3.79
N SER A 81 6.31 -19.06 -4.40
CA SER A 81 5.09 -19.01 -5.19
C SER A 81 3.88 -18.63 -4.32
N SER A 82 3.71 -19.31 -3.18
CA SER A 82 2.66 -18.96 -2.21
C SER A 82 2.87 -17.59 -1.61
N LEU A 83 4.12 -17.17 -1.39
CA LEU A 83 4.45 -15.82 -0.91
C LEU A 83 3.97 -14.75 -1.90
N LEU A 84 4.33 -14.89 -3.18
CA LEU A 84 3.87 -14.00 -4.26
C LEU A 84 2.34 -14.02 -4.39
N ALA A 85 1.67 -15.15 -4.12
CA ALA A 85 0.22 -15.23 -4.13
C ALA A 85 -0.46 -14.42 -3.01
N THR A 86 0.28 -13.97 -1.99
CA THR A 86 -0.26 -13.12 -0.90
C THR A 86 -0.41 -11.65 -1.26
N HIS A 87 0.02 -11.25 -2.47
CA HIS A 87 -0.18 -9.91 -3.00
C HIS A 87 -0.88 -9.99 -4.36
N ALA A 88 -1.98 -9.25 -4.53
CA ALA A 88 -2.89 -9.43 -5.67
C ALA A 88 -2.18 -9.28 -7.03
N SER A 89 -1.36 -8.23 -7.20
CA SER A 89 -0.65 -7.97 -8.46
C SER A 89 0.41 -9.03 -8.83
N THR A 90 1.04 -9.67 -7.84
CA THR A 90 2.02 -10.74 -8.10
C THR A 90 1.31 -12.07 -8.30
N LYS A 91 0.19 -12.31 -7.60
CA LYS A 91 -0.69 -13.46 -7.82
C LYS A 91 -1.19 -13.53 -9.26
N GLU A 92 -1.66 -12.42 -9.81
CA GLU A 92 -2.11 -12.32 -11.20
C GLU A 92 -1.02 -12.70 -12.21
N ARG A 93 0.26 -12.42 -11.88
CA ARG A 93 1.43 -12.68 -12.75
C ARG A 93 2.07 -14.04 -12.54
N LEU A 94 1.64 -14.85 -11.58
CA LEU A 94 2.24 -16.15 -11.27
C LEU A 94 2.39 -17.05 -12.50
N GLY A 95 1.36 -17.12 -13.35
CA GLY A 95 1.38 -17.96 -14.56
C GLY A 95 2.32 -17.47 -15.67
N SER A 96 2.70 -16.18 -15.67
CA SER A 96 3.46 -15.55 -16.76
C SER A 96 4.85 -15.07 -16.36
N TYR A 97 5.26 -15.22 -15.09
CA TYR A 97 6.56 -14.73 -14.59
C TYR A 97 7.75 -15.21 -15.42
N ASN A 98 7.77 -16.48 -15.81
CA ASN A 98 8.86 -17.03 -16.63
C ASN A 98 8.98 -16.32 -17.98
N GLU A 99 7.86 -15.99 -18.60
CA GLU A 99 7.83 -15.27 -19.87
C GLU A 99 8.29 -13.82 -19.70
N VAL A 100 7.75 -13.12 -18.69
CA VAL A 100 8.13 -11.74 -18.38
C VAL A 100 9.62 -11.64 -18.10
N LYS A 101 10.17 -12.54 -17.27
CA LYS A 101 11.62 -12.57 -16.99
C LYS A 101 12.44 -12.77 -18.26
N ARG A 102 12.06 -13.71 -19.13
CA ARG A 102 12.77 -13.92 -20.40
C ARG A 102 12.81 -12.65 -21.25
N MET A 103 11.67 -11.95 -21.38
CA MET A 103 11.59 -10.69 -22.13
C MET A 103 12.48 -9.60 -21.52
N VAL A 104 12.46 -9.44 -20.19
CA VAL A 104 13.28 -8.43 -19.50
C VAL A 104 14.76 -8.75 -19.63
N TYR A 105 15.20 -9.98 -19.36
CA TYR A 105 16.61 -10.35 -19.41
C TYR A 105 17.17 -10.42 -20.83
N ALA A 106 16.35 -10.62 -21.86
CA ALA A 106 16.77 -10.50 -23.25
C ALA A 106 17.33 -9.11 -23.59
N THR A 107 16.90 -8.07 -22.88
CA THR A 107 17.43 -6.70 -23.02
C THR A 107 18.81 -6.49 -22.38
N LYS A 108 19.33 -7.49 -21.63
CA LYS A 108 20.59 -7.45 -20.88
C LYS A 108 20.71 -6.20 -19.98
N PRO A 109 19.73 -5.96 -19.08
CA PRO A 109 19.76 -4.77 -18.24
C PRO A 109 20.92 -4.84 -17.24
N LYS A 110 21.68 -3.75 -17.12
CA LYS A 110 22.72 -3.62 -16.09
C LYS A 110 22.13 -3.35 -14.69
N THR A 111 20.93 -2.76 -14.64
CA THR A 111 20.27 -2.36 -13.41
C THR A 111 18.76 -2.41 -13.62
N ILE A 112 18.02 -2.82 -12.59
CA ILE A 112 16.56 -2.84 -12.58
C ILE A 112 16.08 -1.98 -11.41
N LEU A 113 15.25 -0.99 -11.70
CA LEU A 113 14.53 -0.20 -10.70
C LEU A 113 13.05 -0.58 -10.76
N ASP A 114 12.51 -1.10 -9.67
CA ASP A 114 11.11 -1.54 -9.58
C ASP A 114 10.29 -0.54 -8.74
N ILE A 115 9.36 0.16 -9.38
CA ILE A 115 8.55 1.23 -8.78
C ILE A 115 7.16 0.70 -8.46
N GLY A 116 6.70 0.91 -7.22
CA GLY A 116 5.45 0.29 -6.78
C GLY A 116 5.58 -1.25 -6.72
N CYS A 117 6.78 -1.72 -6.38
CA CYS A 117 7.22 -3.09 -6.61
C CYS A 117 6.40 -4.16 -5.89
N GLY A 118 5.73 -3.84 -4.78
CA GLY A 118 5.00 -4.82 -3.98
C GLY A 118 5.93 -5.97 -3.58
N LEU A 119 5.57 -7.21 -3.94
CA LEU A 119 6.41 -8.40 -3.74
C LEU A 119 7.21 -8.83 -4.98
N ASN A 120 7.13 -8.08 -6.08
CA ASN A 120 7.75 -8.44 -7.35
C ASN A 120 9.28 -8.65 -7.29
N PRO A 121 10.06 -7.93 -6.46
CA PRO A 121 11.51 -8.15 -6.38
C PRO A 121 11.92 -9.54 -5.85
N ILE A 122 10.99 -10.28 -5.23
CA ILE A 122 11.22 -11.63 -4.73
C ILE A 122 11.04 -12.67 -5.84
N ALA A 123 10.42 -12.28 -6.96
CA ALA A 123 9.94 -13.19 -7.98
C ALA A 123 11.03 -13.87 -8.78
#